data_AF-A0A1D6MDW4-F1
#
_entry.id   AF-A0A1D6MDW4-F1
#
_cell.length_a   1.000
_cell.length_b   1.000
_cell.length_c   1.000
_cell.angle_alpha   90.00
_cell.angle_beta   90.00
_cell.angle_gamma   90.00
#
_symmetry.space_group_name_H-M   'P 1'
#
loop_
_entity.id
_entity.type
_entity.pdbx_description
1 polymer ?
#
loop_
_entity_poly.entity_id
_entity_poly.type
_entity_poly.pdbx_seq_one_letter_code
_entity_poly.pdbx_strand_id
1 'polypeptide(L)'
;MGHVNGNLNLSRAIGDMKFKQNKFLPPDKQILTANPDINIVELCDVDEFIVLACDGIWDCMSSQQLVDFIREHIDTVSTKQFNTICPFENCKHHLRITFGLSLAIAHADVVLAICFLETE
;
A
#
# COMPACT_ATOMS: atom_id res chain seq x y z
N MET A 1 -13.06 -2.52 -3.94
CA MET A 1 -13.73 -1.74 -5.01
C MET A 1 -12.66 -0.89 -5.72
N GLY A 2 -11.48 -1.46 -6.05
CA GLY A 2 -10.23 -0.72 -6.26
C GLY A 2 -9.80 -0.45 -7.71
N HIS A 3 -10.73 -0.28 -8.63
CA HIS A 3 -10.39 0.27 -9.94
C HIS A 3 -11.33 1.44 -10.23
N VAL A 4 -10.78 2.59 -10.63
CA VAL A 4 -11.59 3.72 -11.10
C VAL A 4 -12.57 3.22 -12.16
N ASN A 5 -13.87 3.25 -11.82
CA ASN A 5 -14.97 2.75 -12.65
C ASN A 5 -14.85 1.28 -13.13
N GLY A 6 -14.12 0.43 -12.39
CA GLY A 6 -13.98 -0.99 -12.68
C GLY A 6 -13.23 -1.33 -13.99
N ASN A 7 -12.65 -0.36 -14.69
CA ASN A 7 -12.15 -0.52 -16.06
C ASN A 7 -10.80 0.17 -16.33
N LEU A 8 -10.08 0.59 -15.28
CA LEU A 8 -8.82 1.30 -15.44
C LEU A 8 -7.60 0.41 -15.21
N ASN A 9 -6.82 0.22 -16.27
CA ASN A 9 -5.48 -0.34 -16.18
C ASN A 9 -4.48 0.77 -15.82
N LEU A 10 -4.02 0.78 -14.57
CA LEU A 10 -3.19 1.85 -14.01
C LEU A 10 -1.88 2.10 -14.77
N SER A 11 -1.27 1.05 -15.35
CA SER A 11 0.04 1.11 -16.03
C SER A 11 0.11 2.09 -17.20
N ARG A 12 -1.02 2.59 -17.71
CA ARG A 12 -1.09 3.62 -18.76
C ARG A 12 -2.13 4.71 -18.49
N ALA A 13 -2.63 4.78 -17.27
CA ALA A 13 -3.76 5.62 -16.91
C ALA A 13 -3.46 7.13 -17.00
N ILE A 14 -2.19 7.54 -16.86
CA ILE A 14 -1.78 8.95 -17.01
C ILE A 14 -2.13 9.50 -18.40
N GLY A 15 -2.11 8.69 -19.45
CA GLY A 15 -2.47 9.14 -20.80
C GLY A 15 -3.98 9.18 -21.07
N ASP A 16 -4.79 8.69 -20.14
CA ASP A 16 -6.23 8.49 -20.37
C ASP A 16 -7.02 9.79 -20.16
N MET A 17 -7.13 10.56 -21.24
CA MET A 17 -7.75 11.89 -21.23
C MET A 17 -9.21 11.88 -20.78
N LYS A 18 -9.92 10.75 -20.86
CA LYS A 18 -11.34 10.69 -20.47
C LYS A 18 -11.54 10.93 -18.97
N PHE A 19 -10.52 10.67 -18.14
CA PHE A 19 -10.52 10.93 -16.70
C PHE A 19 -10.05 12.33 -16.32
N LYS A 20 -9.73 13.19 -17.29
CA LYS A 20 -9.20 14.54 -17.10
C LYS A 20 -10.10 15.64 -17.66
N GLN A 21 -11.36 15.33 -17.93
CA GLN A 21 -12.29 16.25 -18.61
C GLN A 21 -13.17 17.04 -17.65
N ASN A 22 -12.97 16.94 -16.34
CA ASN A 22 -13.75 17.72 -15.39
C ASN A 22 -13.31 19.19 -15.44
N LYS A 23 -14.10 20.02 -16.12
CA LYS A 23 -13.83 21.45 -16.34
C LYS A 23 -13.85 22.29 -15.05
N PHE A 24 -14.42 21.77 -13.97
CA PHE A 24 -14.52 22.45 -12.69
C PHE A 24 -13.37 22.12 -11.74
N LEU A 25 -12.49 21.18 -12.12
CA LEU A 25 -11.34 20.76 -11.33
C LEU A 25 -10.05 21.19 -12.05
N PRO A 26 -9.04 21.67 -11.32
CA PRO A 26 -7.71 21.87 -11.89
C PRO A 26 -7.07 20.54 -12.31
N PRO A 27 -6.00 20.55 -13.14
CA PRO A 27 -5.37 19.33 -13.64
C PRO A 27 -4.89 18.34 -12.57
N ASP A 28 -4.46 18.85 -11.41
CA ASP A 28 -3.95 18.06 -10.28
C ASP A 28 -5.06 17.41 -9.44
N LYS A 29 -6.31 17.88 -9.59
CA LYS A 29 -7.50 17.35 -8.89
C LYS A 29 -8.40 16.51 -9.80
N GLN A 30 -7.94 16.18 -11.00
CA GLN A 30 -8.63 15.20 -11.86
C GLN A 30 -8.60 13.82 -11.20
N ILE A 31 -9.52 12.93 -11.63
CA ILE A 31 -9.59 11.55 -11.11
C ILE A 31 -8.25 10.82 -11.28
N LEU A 32 -7.52 11.16 -12.35
CA LEU A 32 -6.15 10.72 -12.58
C LEU A 32 -5.22 11.91 -12.74
N THR A 33 -4.25 11.99 -11.85
CA THR A 33 -3.23 13.02 -11.81
C THR A 33 -1.84 12.39 -11.77
N ALA A 34 -0.84 13.11 -12.30
CA ALA A 34 0.57 12.76 -12.13
C ALA A 34 1.18 13.50 -10.92
N ASN A 35 0.39 14.32 -10.23
CA ASN A 35 0.80 15.03 -9.02
C ASN A 35 0.60 14.11 -7.81
N PRO A 36 1.67 13.63 -7.14
CA PRO A 36 1.54 12.79 -5.96
C PRO A 36 1.09 13.60 -4.75
N ASP A 37 0.42 12.93 -3.81
CA ASP A 37 0.22 13.47 -2.47
C ASP A 37 1.49 13.24 -1.64
N ILE A 38 1.96 14.29 -0.97
CA ILE A 38 3.17 14.25 -0.15
C ILE A 38 2.77 14.48 1.31
N ASN A 39 3.08 13.50 2.15
CA ASN A 39 2.89 13.59 3.60
C ASN A 39 4.23 13.37 4.30
N ILE A 40 4.48 14.16 5.34
CA ILE A 40 5.67 14.06 6.19
C ILE A 40 5.19 13.68 7.57
N VAL A 41 5.72 12.58 8.10
CA VAL A 41 5.43 12.08 9.44
C VAL A 41 6.77 11.95 10.16
N GLU A 42 6.83 12.49 11.36
CA GLU A 42 8.00 12.32 12.23
C GLU A 42 7.88 10.96 12.93
N LEU A 43 8.95 10.18 12.86
CA LEU A 43 9.03 8.89 13.53
C LEU A 43 9.51 9.09 14.96
N CYS A 44 9.03 8.24 15.86
CA CYS A 44 9.41 8.20 17.26
C CYS A 44 9.98 6.84 17.64
N ASP A 45 10.62 6.77 18.81
CA ASP A 45 11.33 5.57 19.27
C ASP A 45 10.43 4.35 19.52
N VAL A 46 9.10 4.53 19.50
CA VAL A 46 8.13 3.43 19.65
C VAL A 46 7.58 2.93 18.32
N ASP A 47 7.93 3.55 17.19
CA ASP A 47 7.52 3.10 15.87
C ASP A 47 8.34 1.87 15.45
N GLU A 48 7.68 0.71 15.35
CA GLU A 48 8.33 -0.57 15.04
C GLU A 48 8.54 -0.75 13.51
N PHE A 49 7.56 -0.36 12.70
CA PHE A 49 7.59 -0.55 11.26
C PHE A 49 6.69 0.44 10.51
N ILE A 50 7.00 0.67 9.23
CA ILE A 50 6.18 1.41 8.29
C ILE A 50 5.56 0.43 7.30
N VAL A 51 4.25 0.58 7.05
CA VAL A 51 3.54 -0.23 6.06
C VAL A 51 3.34 0.58 4.78
N LEU A 52 3.82 0.04 3.66
CA LEU A 52 3.53 0.54 2.32
C LEU A 52 2.65 -0.47 1.60
N ALA A 53 1.41 -0.08 1.28
CA ALA A 53 0.44 -0.96 0.66
C ALA A 53 -0.41 -0.23 -0.39
N CYS A 54 -0.87 -0.96 -1.41
CA CYS A 54 -1.81 -0.43 -2.40
C CYS A 54 -3.26 -0.48 -1.90
N ASP A 55 -4.15 0.21 -2.62
CA ASP A 55 -5.60 0.23 -2.39
C ASP A 55 -6.23 -1.17 -2.29
N GLY A 56 -5.74 -2.15 -3.06
CA GLY A 56 -6.21 -3.53 -2.98
C GLY A 56 -6.11 -4.14 -1.57
N ILE A 57 -5.12 -3.72 -0.78
CA ILE A 57 -4.99 -4.14 0.62
C ILE A 57 -6.06 -3.44 1.48
N TRP A 58 -6.17 -2.11 1.34
CA TRP A 58 -7.10 -1.28 2.11
C TRP A 58 -8.57 -1.53 1.76
N ASP A 59 -8.84 -2.11 0.59
CA ASP A 59 -10.14 -2.57 0.13
C ASP A 59 -10.66 -3.79 0.93
N CYS A 60 -9.75 -4.59 1.51
CA CYS A 60 -10.09 -5.83 2.21
C CYS A 60 -9.70 -5.82 3.69
N MET A 61 -8.91 -4.84 4.12
CA MET A 61 -8.33 -4.80 5.45
C MET A 61 -8.23 -3.36 5.95
N SER A 62 -8.61 -3.13 7.20
CA SER A 62 -8.34 -1.85 7.87
C SER A 62 -6.86 -1.69 8.20
N SER A 63 -6.42 -0.45 8.42
CA SER A 63 -5.04 -0.16 8.84
C SER A 63 -4.62 -0.94 10.07
N GLN A 64 -5.48 -1.02 11.10
CA GLN A 64 -5.17 -1.74 12.33
C GLN A 64 -5.05 -3.24 12.11
N GLN A 65 -5.97 -3.83 11.34
CA GLN A 65 -5.92 -5.26 11.02
C GLN A 65 -4.62 -5.66 10.31
N LEU A 66 -4.08 -4.79 9.45
CA LEU A 66 -2.80 -5.03 8.77
C LEU A 66 -1.62 -4.90 9.71
N VAL A 67 -1.66 -3.91 10.59
CA VAL A 67 -0.63 -3.71 11.63
C VAL A 67 -0.57 -4.92 12.55
N ASP A 68 -1.72 -5.39 13.07
CA ASP A 68 -1.79 -6.56 13.94
C ASP A 68 -1.24 -7.80 13.22
N PHE A 69 -1.66 -8.01 11.97
CA PHE A 69 -1.19 -9.11 11.15
C PHE A 69 0.33 -9.07 10.91
N ILE A 70 0.89 -7.91 10.56
CA ILE A 70 2.33 -7.75 10.36
C ILE A 70 3.08 -8.00 11.66
N ARG A 71 2.60 -7.46 12.78
CA ARG A 71 3.26 -7.60 14.08
C ARG A 71 3.37 -9.05 14.54
N GLU A 72 2.38 -9.88 14.26
CA GLU A 72 2.43 -11.33 14.54
C GLU A 72 3.53 -12.05 13.75
N HIS A 73 3.95 -11.49 12.61
CA HIS A 73 4.87 -12.13 11.66
C HIS A 73 6.24 -11.46 11.58
N ILE A 74 6.39 -10.22 12.03
CA ILE A 74 7.64 -9.46 11.85
C ILE A 74 8.82 -10.11 12.59
N ASP A 75 8.58 -10.65 13.80
CA ASP A 75 9.61 -11.29 14.62
C ASP A 75 9.83 -12.77 14.27
N THR A 76 8.82 -13.43 13.70
CA THR A 76 8.88 -14.87 13.41
C THR A 76 9.60 -15.16 12.09
N VAL A 77 9.69 -14.16 11.21
CA VAL A 77 10.13 -14.34 9.84
C VAL A 77 11.61 -13.97 9.71
N SER A 78 12.50 -14.97 9.81
CA SER A 78 13.93 -14.85 9.43
C SER A 78 14.12 -14.52 7.94
N THR A 79 13.08 -14.69 7.13
CA THR A 79 13.07 -14.42 5.69
C THR A 79 12.64 -12.99 5.39
N LYS A 80 13.23 -12.36 4.37
CA LYS A 80 12.85 -11.00 3.94
C LYS A 80 11.44 -10.90 3.35
N GLN A 81 10.69 -11.99 3.32
CA GLN A 81 9.42 -12.09 2.64
C GLN A 81 8.54 -13.14 3.31
N PHE A 82 7.23 -12.87 3.29
CA PHE A 82 6.16 -13.71 3.78
C PHE A 82 5.00 -13.71 2.78
N ASN A 83 4.45 -14.88 2.49
CA ASN A 83 3.31 -15.06 1.60
C ASN A 83 2.26 -15.90 2.31
N THR A 84 1.01 -15.47 2.27
CA THR A 84 -0.12 -16.22 2.83
C THR A 84 -1.39 -15.95 2.03
N ILE A 85 -2.44 -16.75 2.25
CA ILE A 85 -3.78 -16.38 1.80
C ILE A 85 -4.24 -15.20 2.65
N CYS A 86 -4.79 -14.15 2.01
CA CYS A 86 -5.32 -13.02 2.75
C CYS A 86 -6.39 -13.50 3.75
N PRO A 87 -6.22 -13.27 5.07
CA PRO A 87 -7.09 -13.88 6.08
C PRO A 87 -8.43 -13.15 6.25
N PHE A 88 -8.70 -12.11 5.46
CA PHE A 88 -9.87 -11.24 5.62
C PHE A 88 -10.99 -11.57 4.63
N GLU A 89 -12.22 -11.42 5.11
CA GLU A 89 -13.42 -11.72 4.35
C GLU A 89 -13.44 -11.00 3.00
N ASN A 90 -13.91 -11.71 1.97
CA ASN A 90 -14.00 -11.25 0.58
C ASN A 90 -12.65 -11.08 -0.16
N CYS A 91 -11.52 -11.40 0.46
CA CYS A 91 -10.23 -11.45 -0.25
C CYS A 91 -9.79 -12.90 -0.49
N LYS A 92 -9.73 -13.30 -1.77
CA LYS A 92 -9.25 -14.63 -2.19
C LYS A 92 -7.84 -14.59 -2.80
N HIS A 93 -7.13 -13.48 -2.60
CA HIS A 93 -5.81 -13.25 -3.15
C HIS A 93 -4.73 -13.65 -2.16
N HIS A 94 -3.53 -13.91 -2.67
CA HIS A 94 -2.36 -14.11 -1.84
C HIS A 94 -1.83 -12.77 -1.34
N LEU A 95 -1.76 -12.60 -0.03
CA LEU A 95 -1.07 -11.48 0.60
C LEU A 95 0.42 -11.77 0.63
N ARG A 96 1.19 -10.93 -0.07
CA ARG A 96 2.65 -10.94 -0.06
C ARG A 96 3.16 -9.73 0.69
N ILE A 97 4.02 -9.99 1.66
CA ILE A 97 4.67 -8.98 2.49
C ILE A 97 6.18 -9.15 2.30
N THR A 98 6.86 -8.07 1.94
CA THR A 98 8.32 -8.04 1.86
C THR A 98 8.85 -7.06 2.89
N PHE A 99 9.74 -7.55 3.75
CA PHE A 99 10.38 -6.76 4.77
C PHE A 99 11.74 -6.28 4.27
N GLY A 100 11.90 -4.96 4.19
CA GLY A 100 13.17 -4.29 3.96
C GLY A 100 13.68 -3.67 5.25
N LEU A 101 14.97 -3.88 5.57
CA LEU A 101 15.63 -3.00 6.53
C LEU A 101 15.78 -1.62 5.88
N SER A 102 15.27 -0.60 6.56
CA SER A 102 15.66 0.77 6.26
C SER A 102 17.08 0.98 6.80
N LEU A 103 18.11 0.72 5.98
CA LEU A 103 19.50 0.98 6.34
C LEU A 103 19.83 2.48 6.52
N ALA A 104 18.85 3.40 6.38
CA ALA A 104 19.12 4.83 6.25
C ALA A 104 18.11 5.79 6.90
N ILE A 105 17.18 5.34 7.75
CA ILE A 105 16.49 6.29 8.65
C ILE A 105 17.39 6.43 9.88
N ALA A 106 18.18 7.49 9.86
CA ALA A 106 19.48 7.63 10.51
C ALA A 106 19.56 7.49 12.05
N HIS A 107 18.54 6.99 12.77
CA HIS A 107 18.63 6.70 14.20
C HIS A 107 17.55 5.77 14.76
N ALA A 108 16.67 5.20 13.92
CA ALA A 108 15.57 4.35 14.39
C ALA A 108 15.53 3.04 13.59
N ASP A 109 15.48 1.91 14.30
CA ASP A 109 15.40 0.56 13.73
C ASP A 109 13.99 0.27 13.18
N VAL A 110 13.53 1.09 12.23
CA VAL A 110 12.20 0.96 11.62
C VAL A 110 12.27 0.05 10.41
N VAL A 111 11.46 -1.01 10.42
CA VAL A 111 11.33 -1.94 9.29
C VAL A 111 10.32 -1.40 8.28
N LEU A 112 10.64 -1.46 6.98
CA LEU A 112 9.67 -1.17 5.92
C LEU A 112 8.99 -2.47 5.48
N ALA A 113 7.69 -2.59 5.71
CA ALA A 113 6.86 -3.68 5.22
C ALA A 113 6.12 -3.25 3.95
N ILE A 114 6.46 -3.85 2.81
CA ILE A 114 5.78 -3.62 1.53
C ILE A 114 4.75 -4.74 1.32
N CYS A 115 3.47 -4.38 1.26
CA CYS A 115 2.35 -5.30 1.18
C CYS A 115 1.58 -5.16 -0.14
N PHE A 116 1.27 -6.27 -0.78
CA PHE A 116 0.42 -6.29 -1.96
C PHE A 116 -0.32 -7.63 -2.09
N LEU A 117 -1.41 -7.61 -2.85
CA LEU A 117 -2.18 -8.79 -3.19
C LEU A 117 -1.75 -9.31 -4.56
N GLU A 118 -1.44 -10.60 -4.66
CA GLU A 118 -1.22 -11.32 -5.91
C GLU A 118 -2.45 -12.19 -6.22
N THR A 119 -2.91 -12.16 -7.47
CA THR A 119 -3.86 -13.16 -7.99
C THR A 119 -3.13 -14.47 -8.21
N GLU A 120 -3.78 -15.61 -7.93
CA GLU A 120 -3.27 -16.95 -8.30
C GLU A 120 -2.94 -17.09 -9.79
#